data_AF-A0A813M1B6-F1
#
_entry.id   AF-A0A813M1B6-F1
#
_cell.length_a   1.000
_cell.length_b   1.000
_cell.length_c   1.000
_cell.angle_alpha   90.00
_cell.angle_beta   90.00
_cell.angle_gamma   90.00
#
_symmetry.space_group_name_H-M   'P 1'
#
loop_
_entity.id
_entity.type
_entity.pdbx_description
1 polymer ?
#
loop_
_entity_poly.entity_id
_entity_poly.type
_entity_poly.pdbx_seq_one_letter_code
_entity_poly.pdbx_strand_id
1 'polypeptide(L)'
;MLPTELQPLMPPGQSELLTVDMEQWGGSGPLFTAPHGVNLERDDKPDHLPEDFTTYLARACAASTSGSSLSWPVAALALVTATEAPLPGARDPNYLLFKETEQNSWVVALRHGLPDVGASRMHFDVHGKRDLPDERDCDVGVGAVREHMGDEAADAVALQCSSALERVLDPAGFSVDNRPRLQGAWRSVLRCTLTQSSVRLGYTCVQLELGYRLRQALGRDRALCMRVAAALAASAPACIAACRRVRPPEPPHTPLA
;
A
#
# COMPACT_ATOMS: atom_id res chain seq x y z
N MET A 1 35.75 6.89 -16.23
CA MET A 1 35.12 5.61 -15.82
C MET A 1 35.26 5.53 -14.32
N LEU A 2 34.16 5.59 -13.58
CA LEU A 2 34.17 5.30 -12.13
C LEU A 2 34.28 3.77 -11.97
N PRO A 3 35.08 3.27 -11.01
CA PRO A 3 35.23 1.85 -10.80
C PRO A 3 33.87 1.27 -10.39
N THR A 4 33.47 0.19 -11.07
CA THR A 4 32.32 -0.63 -10.70
C THR A 4 32.60 -1.20 -9.31
N GLU A 5 32.07 -0.57 -8.26
CA GLU A 5 32.14 -1.12 -6.92
C GLU A 5 31.45 -2.49 -6.95
N LEU A 6 32.23 -3.53 -6.63
CA LEU A 6 31.74 -4.89 -6.49
C LEU A 6 30.74 -4.87 -5.32
N GLN A 7 29.45 -4.92 -5.64
CA GLN A 7 28.43 -5.18 -4.62
C GLN A 7 28.78 -6.51 -3.95
N PRO A 8 28.92 -6.56 -2.61
CA PRO A 8 29.20 -7.79 -1.91
C PRO A 8 28.09 -8.80 -2.23
N LEU A 9 28.48 -9.99 -2.71
CA LEU A 9 27.56 -11.10 -2.94
C LEU A 9 26.82 -11.40 -1.64
N MET A 10 25.49 -11.26 -1.66
CA MET A 10 24.68 -11.60 -0.50
C MET A 10 24.83 -13.10 -0.18
N PRO A 11 24.94 -13.49 1.10
CA PRO A 11 24.91 -14.88 1.52
C PRO A 11 23.73 -15.66 0.90
N PRO A 12 23.92 -16.92 0.53
CA PRO A 12 22.83 -17.79 0.09
C PRO A 12 21.67 -17.75 1.10
N GLY A 13 20.46 -17.46 0.63
CA GLY A 13 19.24 -17.34 1.46
C GLY A 13 18.81 -15.90 1.82
N GLN A 14 19.69 -14.89 1.71
CA GLN A 14 19.26 -13.50 1.94
C GLN A 14 18.35 -12.96 0.83
N SER A 15 18.56 -13.41 -0.42
CA SER A 15 17.68 -13.01 -1.55
C SER A 15 16.23 -13.45 -1.37
N GLU A 16 15.98 -14.57 -0.68
CA GLU A 16 14.63 -15.07 -0.42
C GLU A 16 13.90 -14.18 0.59
N LEU A 17 14.60 -13.63 1.58
CA LEU A 17 14.03 -12.72 2.57
C LEU A 17 13.61 -11.37 1.99
N LEU A 18 14.28 -10.93 0.92
CA LEU A 18 14.02 -9.65 0.24
C LEU A 18 13.00 -9.76 -0.91
N THR A 19 12.58 -10.98 -1.24
CA THR A 19 11.56 -11.23 -2.24
C THR A 19 10.18 -11.09 -1.61
N VAL A 20 9.41 -10.10 -2.06
CA VAL A 20 8.03 -9.89 -1.62
C VAL A 20 7.18 -11.09 -2.02
N ASP A 21 6.35 -11.57 -1.10
CA ASP A 21 5.46 -12.69 -1.33
C ASP A 21 4.13 -12.19 -1.92
N MET A 22 3.67 -12.86 -2.98
CA MET A 22 2.40 -12.56 -3.64
C MET A 22 1.46 -13.75 -3.48
N GLU A 23 0.42 -13.54 -2.69
CA GLU A 23 -0.65 -14.53 -2.54
C GLU A 23 -1.85 -14.13 -3.40
N GLN A 24 -2.40 -15.09 -4.13
CA GLN A 24 -3.56 -14.90 -5.00
C GLN A 24 -4.68 -15.86 -4.59
N TRP A 25 -5.86 -15.31 -4.28
CA TRP A 25 -7.06 -16.08 -3.94
C TRP A 25 -8.12 -16.06 -5.04
N GLY A 26 -7.85 -15.35 -6.13
CA GLY A 26 -8.68 -15.23 -7.31
C GLY A 26 -8.07 -14.28 -8.33
N GLY A 27 -8.76 -14.06 -9.46
CA GLY A 27 -8.24 -13.27 -10.59
C GLY A 27 -8.82 -11.88 -10.77
N SER A 28 -9.87 -11.51 -10.01
CA SER A 28 -10.65 -10.29 -10.30
C SER A 28 -10.78 -9.31 -9.13
N GLY A 29 -10.38 -9.70 -7.92
CA GLY A 29 -10.49 -8.84 -6.74
C GLY A 29 -9.41 -7.75 -6.68
N PRO A 30 -9.52 -6.81 -5.73
CA PRO A 30 -8.48 -5.81 -5.48
C PRO A 30 -7.12 -6.42 -5.11
N LEU A 31 -6.07 -5.62 -5.21
CA LEU A 31 -4.77 -5.91 -4.64
C LEU A 31 -4.66 -5.23 -3.27
N PHE A 32 -4.18 -5.94 -2.26
CA PHE A 32 -3.91 -5.41 -0.93
C PHE A 32 -2.42 -5.49 -0.59
N THR A 33 -1.79 -4.41 -0.16
CA THR A 33 -0.38 -4.46 0.27
C THR A 33 -0.24 -4.11 1.75
N ALA A 34 0.82 -4.62 2.38
CA ALA A 34 1.19 -4.27 3.75
C ALA A 34 2.72 -4.26 3.87
N PRO A 35 3.38 -3.16 3.45
CA PRO A 35 4.84 -3.10 3.40
C PRO A 35 5.50 -3.03 4.78
N HIS A 36 4.78 -2.56 5.79
CA HIS A 36 5.34 -2.31 7.11
C HIS A 36 5.05 -3.42 8.12
N GLY A 37 4.99 -4.68 7.67
CA GLY A 37 4.93 -5.85 8.57
C GLY A 37 6.26 -6.20 9.26
N VAL A 38 7.36 -5.55 8.86
CA VAL A 38 8.72 -5.73 9.40
C VAL A 38 9.36 -4.37 9.69
N ASN A 39 10.47 -4.39 10.44
CA ASN A 39 11.34 -3.23 10.59
C ASN A 39 12.06 -2.94 9.27
N LEU A 40 12.02 -1.70 8.80
CA LEU A 40 12.65 -1.29 7.54
C LEU A 40 13.61 -0.12 7.73
N GLU A 41 14.70 -0.15 6.98
CA GLU A 41 15.64 0.96 6.92
C GLU A 41 15.05 2.13 6.11
N ARG A 42 15.31 3.36 6.60
CA ARG A 42 14.96 4.60 5.90
C ARG A 42 16.18 5.51 5.83
N ASP A 43 16.64 5.85 4.63
CA ASP A 43 17.87 6.62 4.45
C ASP A 43 17.83 7.94 5.24
N ASP A 44 18.79 8.13 6.14
CA ASP A 44 18.94 9.30 7.01
C ASP A 44 17.73 9.58 7.92
N LYS A 45 16.91 8.57 8.19
CA LYS A 45 15.78 8.62 9.12
C LYS A 45 15.85 7.46 10.11
N PRO A 46 15.17 7.57 11.26
CA PRO A 46 14.97 6.42 12.13
C PRO A 46 14.30 5.29 11.34
N ASP A 47 14.61 4.04 11.69
CA ASP A 47 13.96 2.88 11.09
C ASP A 47 12.43 2.97 11.20
N HIS A 48 11.75 2.38 10.22
CA HIS A 48 10.30 2.24 10.25
C HIS A 48 9.96 0.99 11.06
N LEU A 49 9.24 1.17 12.17
CA LEU A 49 8.81 0.07 13.04
C LEU A 49 7.67 -0.73 12.42
N PRO A 50 7.45 -2.00 12.82
CA PRO A 50 6.43 -2.83 12.23
C PRO A 50 5.06 -2.34 12.70
N GLU A 51 4.07 -2.49 11.83
CA GLU A 51 2.71 -2.07 12.05
C GLU A 51 1.86 -3.32 12.29
N ASP A 52 1.61 -3.61 13.57
CA ASP A 52 0.88 -4.81 13.98
C ASP A 52 -0.41 -5.05 13.18
N PHE A 53 -0.70 -6.32 12.88
CA PHE A 53 -1.86 -6.80 12.14
C PHE A 53 -1.96 -6.39 10.66
N THR A 54 -1.22 -5.41 10.13
CA THR A 54 -1.41 -4.93 8.75
C THR A 54 -1.22 -6.05 7.71
N THR A 55 -0.18 -6.87 7.83
CA THR A 55 0.04 -8.05 6.97
C THR A 55 -1.11 -9.05 7.06
N TYR A 56 -1.58 -9.36 8.27
CA TYR A 56 -2.74 -10.23 8.46
C TYR A 56 -4.00 -9.66 7.79
N LEU A 57 -4.27 -8.37 7.98
CA LEU A 57 -5.44 -7.69 7.44
C LEU A 57 -5.41 -7.62 5.91
N ALA A 58 -4.27 -7.30 5.30
CA ALA A 58 -4.12 -7.30 3.85
C ALA A 58 -4.41 -8.69 3.26
N ARG A 59 -3.85 -9.75 3.84
CA ARG A 59 -4.10 -11.14 3.42
C ARG A 59 -5.56 -11.55 3.63
N ALA A 60 -6.14 -11.23 4.78
CA ALA A 60 -7.53 -11.57 5.10
C ALA A 60 -8.52 -10.85 4.17
N CYS A 61 -8.27 -9.58 3.85
CA CYS A 61 -9.07 -8.82 2.90
C CYS A 61 -8.97 -9.38 1.48
N ALA A 62 -7.75 -9.71 1.02
CA ALA A 62 -7.53 -10.31 -0.28
C ALA A 62 -8.23 -11.67 -0.41
N ALA A 63 -8.09 -12.54 0.59
CA ALA A 63 -8.78 -13.83 0.64
C ALA A 63 -10.31 -13.70 0.61
N SER A 64 -10.86 -12.72 1.34
CA SER A 64 -12.31 -12.49 1.42
C SER A 64 -12.93 -11.90 0.15
N THR A 65 -12.10 -11.38 -0.76
CA THR A 65 -12.54 -10.65 -1.95
C THR A 65 -12.08 -11.29 -3.25
N SER A 66 -11.54 -12.53 -3.18
CA SER A 66 -10.92 -13.22 -4.33
C SER A 66 -9.88 -12.35 -5.03
N GLY A 67 -9.15 -11.57 -4.23
CA GLY A 67 -8.11 -10.65 -4.65
C GLY A 67 -6.71 -11.24 -4.52
N SER A 68 -5.73 -10.35 -4.37
CA SER A 68 -4.33 -10.71 -4.14
C SER A 68 -3.75 -9.86 -3.03
N SER A 69 -2.68 -10.33 -2.39
CA SER A 69 -1.92 -9.51 -1.44
C SER A 69 -0.43 -9.54 -1.71
N LEU A 70 0.26 -8.45 -1.36
CA LEU A 70 1.72 -8.39 -1.28
C LEU A 70 2.17 -8.06 0.13
N SER A 71 3.04 -8.89 0.66
CA SER A 71 3.65 -8.72 1.98
C SER A 71 5.07 -9.27 2.01
N TRP A 72 5.83 -8.97 3.06
CA TRP A 72 7.07 -9.71 3.32
C TRP A 72 6.79 -11.19 3.58
N PRO A 73 7.71 -12.09 3.19
CA PRO A 73 7.54 -13.52 3.40
C PRO A 73 7.57 -13.87 4.89
N VAL A 74 6.96 -15.00 5.25
CA VAL A 74 6.89 -15.48 6.65
C VAL A 74 8.28 -15.59 7.30
N ALA A 75 9.29 -15.99 6.54
CA ALA A 75 10.67 -16.07 7.03
C ALA A 75 11.24 -14.71 7.44
N ALA A 76 10.92 -13.64 6.69
CA ALA A 76 11.34 -12.28 7.03
C ALA A 76 10.65 -11.77 8.30
N LEU A 77 9.34 -12.03 8.44
CA LEU A 77 8.57 -11.71 9.65
C LEU A 77 9.15 -12.41 10.89
N ALA A 78 9.46 -13.70 10.77
CA ALA A 78 10.04 -14.50 11.85
C ALA A 78 11.43 -13.99 12.24
N LEU A 79 12.27 -13.64 11.26
CA LEU A 79 13.60 -13.09 11.51
C LEU A 79 13.52 -11.76 12.27
N VAL A 80 12.75 -10.80 11.78
CA VAL A 80 12.63 -9.47 12.40
C VAL A 80 12.01 -9.56 13.80
N THR A 81 11.06 -10.47 14.01
CA THR A 81 10.48 -10.71 15.33
C THR A 81 11.52 -11.25 16.31
N ALA A 82 12.42 -12.12 15.85
CA ALA A 82 13.46 -12.72 16.69
C ALA A 82 14.62 -11.75 16.99
N THR A 83 14.95 -10.85 16.07
CA THR A 83 16.10 -9.95 16.19
C THR A 83 15.74 -8.55 16.68
N GLU A 84 14.47 -8.15 16.55
CA GLU A 84 13.99 -6.77 16.74
C GLU A 84 14.77 -5.72 15.92
N ALA A 85 15.50 -6.16 14.89
CA ALA A 85 16.33 -5.33 14.03
C ALA A 85 15.67 -5.12 12.66
N PRO A 86 16.05 -4.07 11.91
CA PRO A 86 15.67 -3.92 10.50
C PRO A 86 16.00 -5.16 9.68
N LEU A 87 15.12 -5.49 8.74
CA LEU A 87 15.36 -6.57 7.79
C LEU A 87 16.56 -6.19 6.89
N PRO A 88 17.71 -6.90 6.98
CA PRO A 88 18.94 -6.43 6.34
C PRO A 88 18.79 -6.30 4.82
N GLY A 89 19.09 -5.11 4.28
CA GLY A 89 18.97 -4.82 2.85
C GLY A 89 17.54 -4.55 2.35
N ALA A 90 16.53 -4.63 3.22
CA ALA A 90 15.17 -4.24 2.90
C ALA A 90 14.98 -2.74 3.13
N ARG A 91 14.63 -2.05 2.04
CA ARG A 91 14.28 -0.63 2.09
C ARG A 91 12.78 -0.45 2.14
N ASP A 92 12.35 0.60 2.84
CA ASP A 92 10.96 1.02 2.88
C ASP A 92 10.47 1.40 1.46
N PRO A 93 9.48 0.69 0.88
CA PRO A 93 8.95 1.02 -0.44
C PRO A 93 8.20 2.37 -0.46
N ASN A 94 7.93 2.96 0.71
CA ASN A 94 7.38 4.30 0.84
C ASN A 94 8.43 5.41 0.98
N TYR A 95 9.72 5.08 0.83
CA TYR A 95 10.81 6.02 1.00
C TYR A 95 11.80 6.03 -0.17
N LEU A 96 11.43 5.44 -1.31
CA LEU A 96 12.29 5.29 -2.50
C LEU A 96 12.41 6.60 -3.28
N LEU A 97 13.58 6.85 -3.86
CA LEU A 97 13.73 7.83 -4.94
C LEU A 97 13.08 7.32 -6.22
N PHE A 98 12.63 8.23 -7.10
CA PHE A 98 11.99 7.82 -8.36
C PHE A 98 12.83 6.88 -9.22
N LYS A 99 14.14 7.11 -9.31
CA LYS A 99 15.08 6.27 -10.07
C LYS A 99 15.24 4.85 -9.51
N GLU A 100 14.85 4.63 -8.26
CA GLU A 100 14.99 3.34 -7.57
C GLU A 100 13.75 2.45 -7.78
N THR A 101 12.62 3.05 -8.19
CA THR A 101 11.35 2.34 -8.31
C THR A 101 11.40 1.20 -9.32
N GLU A 102 12.15 1.31 -10.42
CA GLU A 102 12.14 0.29 -11.47
C GLU A 102 12.70 -1.06 -11.01
N GLN A 103 13.66 -1.04 -10.09
CA GLN A 103 14.41 -2.20 -9.61
C GLN A 103 13.95 -2.69 -8.24
N ASN A 104 13.11 -1.92 -7.54
CA ASN A 104 12.65 -2.30 -6.21
C ASN A 104 11.67 -3.49 -6.28
N SER A 105 11.88 -4.48 -5.39
CA SER A 105 11.11 -5.74 -5.40
C SER A 105 9.60 -5.54 -5.22
N TRP A 106 9.17 -4.55 -4.44
CA TRP A 106 7.75 -4.21 -4.29
C TRP A 106 7.15 -3.68 -5.57
N VAL A 107 7.84 -2.77 -6.26
CA VAL A 107 7.35 -2.18 -7.51
C VAL A 107 7.36 -3.19 -8.64
N VAL A 108 8.37 -4.08 -8.68
CA VAL A 108 8.40 -5.24 -9.57
C VAL A 108 7.19 -6.14 -9.32
N ALA A 109 6.92 -6.50 -8.06
CA ALA A 109 5.77 -7.31 -7.69
C ALA A 109 4.42 -6.63 -8.03
N LEU A 110 4.29 -5.32 -7.82
CA LEU A 110 3.12 -4.54 -8.25
C LEU A 110 2.88 -4.65 -9.75
N ARG A 111 3.94 -4.59 -10.56
CA ARG A 111 3.84 -4.72 -12.02
C ARG A 111 3.34 -6.10 -12.43
N HIS A 112 3.80 -7.16 -11.76
CA HIS A 112 3.31 -8.52 -11.99
C HIS A 112 1.85 -8.74 -11.53
N GLY A 113 1.38 -7.96 -10.55
CA GLY A 113 0.00 -8.02 -10.06
C GLY A 113 -1.03 -7.33 -10.95
N LEU A 114 -0.61 -6.62 -12.00
CA LEU A 114 -1.52 -5.97 -12.93
C LEU A 114 -2.16 -6.96 -13.91
N PRO A 115 -3.44 -6.76 -14.25
CA PRO A 115 -4.06 -7.46 -15.36
C PRO A 115 -3.46 -7.03 -16.71
N ASP A 116 -3.86 -7.72 -17.78
CA ASP A 116 -3.45 -7.42 -19.16
C ASP A 116 -3.60 -5.93 -19.53
N VAL A 117 -2.83 -5.51 -20.54
CA VAL A 117 -2.71 -4.11 -21.00
C VAL A 117 -4.08 -3.43 -21.16
N GLY A 118 -4.29 -2.35 -20.40
CA GLY A 118 -5.48 -1.50 -20.47
C GLY A 118 -6.53 -1.75 -19.37
N ALA A 119 -6.40 -2.81 -18.57
CA ALA A 119 -7.22 -2.99 -17.39
C ALA A 119 -6.62 -2.22 -16.19
N SER A 120 -7.46 -1.48 -15.46
CA SER A 120 -7.08 -0.84 -14.20
C SER A 120 -7.63 -1.67 -13.05
N ARG A 121 -6.80 -1.88 -12.03
CA ARG A 121 -7.12 -2.65 -10.83
C ARG A 121 -7.11 -1.71 -9.61
N MET A 122 -7.95 -2.01 -8.63
CA MET A 122 -7.91 -1.30 -7.35
C MET A 122 -6.77 -1.84 -6.48
N HIS A 123 -6.01 -0.93 -5.88
CA HIS A 123 -4.95 -1.21 -4.93
C HIS A 123 -5.22 -0.52 -3.59
N PHE A 124 -5.28 -1.30 -2.52
CA PHE A 124 -5.39 -0.80 -1.16
C PHE A 124 -4.07 -1.07 -0.42
N ASP A 125 -3.33 -0.02 -0.10
CA ASP A 125 -2.11 -0.11 0.68
C ASP A 125 -2.44 0.05 2.16
N VAL A 126 -2.28 -1.01 2.96
CA VAL A 126 -2.75 -1.13 4.34
C VAL A 126 -1.62 -0.80 5.30
N HIS A 127 -1.82 0.25 6.08
CA HIS A 127 -0.89 0.79 7.07
C HIS A 127 -1.52 0.86 8.46
N GLY A 128 -0.66 1.02 9.46
CA GLY A 128 -1.01 1.20 10.84
C GLY A 128 -0.53 2.55 11.36
N LYS A 129 -1.44 3.30 11.98
CA LYS A 129 -1.11 4.51 12.72
C LYS A 129 -1.31 4.33 14.22
N ARG A 130 -0.78 5.28 14.98
CA ARG A 130 -1.04 5.41 16.43
C ARG A 130 -2.44 5.96 16.65
N ASP A 131 -3.09 5.53 17.74
CA ASP A 131 -4.34 6.14 18.18
C ASP A 131 -4.04 7.50 18.83
N LEU A 132 -4.59 8.57 18.27
CA LEU A 132 -4.52 9.92 18.82
C LEU A 132 -5.92 10.41 19.16
N PRO A 133 -6.13 11.17 20.26
CA PRO A 133 -7.47 11.52 20.73
C PRO A 133 -8.36 12.25 19.72
N ASP A 134 -7.77 13.04 18.83
CA ASP A 134 -8.48 13.89 17.86
C ASP A 134 -8.46 13.31 16.43
N GLU A 135 -7.90 12.11 16.25
CA GLU A 135 -7.83 11.45 14.94
C GLU A 135 -8.92 10.39 14.79
N ARG A 136 -9.35 10.15 13.54
CA ARG A 136 -10.28 9.07 13.20
C ARG A 136 -9.58 7.72 13.22
N ASP A 137 -10.37 6.65 13.29
CA ASP A 137 -9.84 5.28 13.41
C ASP A 137 -9.31 4.73 12.08
N CYS A 138 -9.82 5.21 10.94
CA CYS A 138 -9.40 4.81 9.60
C CYS A 138 -9.25 6.03 8.70
N ASP A 139 -8.06 6.23 8.14
CA ASP A 139 -7.82 7.29 7.17
C ASP A 139 -7.84 6.75 5.74
N VAL A 140 -8.46 7.48 4.82
CA VAL A 140 -8.50 7.18 3.39
C VAL A 140 -7.61 8.18 2.63
N GLY A 141 -6.35 7.80 2.42
CA GLY A 141 -5.36 8.59 1.71
C GLY A 141 -5.43 8.41 0.19
N VAL A 142 -5.63 9.51 -0.55
CA VAL A 142 -5.75 9.54 -2.03
C VAL A 142 -4.74 10.48 -2.70
N GLY A 143 -3.67 10.83 -2.00
CA GLY A 143 -2.65 11.78 -2.45
C GLY A 143 -1.99 11.36 -3.77
N ALA A 144 -1.68 10.06 -3.94
CA ALA A 144 -1.12 9.54 -5.18
C ALA A 144 -2.09 9.70 -6.38
N VAL A 145 -3.37 9.41 -6.17
CA VAL A 145 -4.41 9.64 -7.18
C VAL A 145 -4.54 11.13 -7.48
N ARG A 146 -4.49 11.99 -6.46
CA ARG A 146 -4.59 13.44 -6.64
C ARG A 146 -3.47 14.00 -7.50
N GLU A 147 -2.23 13.58 -7.23
CA GLU A 147 -1.06 14.02 -7.99
C GLU A 147 -1.11 13.53 -9.45
N HIS A 148 -1.55 12.29 -9.68
CA HIS A 148 -1.46 11.67 -11.00
C HIS A 148 -2.73 11.84 -11.86
N MET A 149 -3.90 11.85 -11.25
CA MET A 149 -5.22 11.86 -11.91
C MET A 149 -6.05 13.13 -11.59
N GLY A 150 -5.54 14.04 -10.77
CA GLY A 150 -6.20 15.31 -10.43
C GLY A 150 -7.20 15.24 -9.27
N ASP A 151 -7.65 16.42 -8.84
CA ASP A 151 -8.48 16.61 -7.65
C ASP A 151 -9.86 15.92 -7.75
N GLU A 152 -10.52 16.02 -8.90
CA GLU A 152 -11.85 15.45 -9.11
C GLU A 152 -11.85 13.92 -8.94
N ALA A 153 -10.88 13.23 -9.56
CA ALA A 153 -10.74 11.78 -9.42
C ALA A 153 -10.43 11.40 -7.97
N ALA A 154 -9.51 12.12 -7.32
CA ALA A 154 -9.13 11.85 -5.94
C ALA A 154 -10.29 12.04 -4.96
N ASP A 155 -11.06 13.13 -5.09
CA ASP A 155 -12.23 13.40 -4.25
C ASP A 155 -13.31 12.33 -4.43
N ALA A 156 -13.54 11.89 -5.68
CA ALA A 156 -14.47 10.82 -5.97
C ALA A 156 -14.01 9.49 -5.35
N VAL A 157 -12.73 9.11 -5.50
CA VAL A 157 -12.17 7.90 -4.88
C VAL A 157 -12.28 7.94 -3.36
N ALA A 158 -11.91 9.07 -2.73
CA ALA A 158 -11.98 9.26 -1.29
C ALA A 158 -13.41 9.10 -0.78
N LEU A 159 -14.37 9.76 -1.43
CA LEU A 159 -15.78 9.71 -1.06
C LEU A 159 -16.36 8.30 -1.21
N GLN A 160 -16.09 7.61 -2.32
CA GLN A 160 -16.62 6.26 -2.55
C GLN A 160 -16.05 5.25 -1.55
N CYS A 161 -14.73 5.32 -1.29
CA CYS A 161 -14.08 4.44 -0.34
C CYS A 161 -14.54 4.71 1.10
N SER A 162 -14.55 5.98 1.53
CA SER A 162 -14.94 6.34 2.89
C SER A 162 -16.41 6.00 3.17
N SER A 163 -17.32 6.31 2.25
CA SER A 163 -18.75 5.98 2.40
C SER A 163 -19.00 4.47 2.49
N ALA A 164 -18.18 3.66 1.81
CA ALA A 164 -18.26 2.21 1.92
C ALA A 164 -17.78 1.71 3.28
N LEU A 165 -16.66 2.25 3.78
CA LEU A 165 -16.09 1.91 5.08
C LEU A 165 -16.98 2.37 6.25
N GLU A 166 -17.48 3.60 6.22
CA GLU A 166 -18.35 4.18 7.25
C GLU A 166 -19.58 3.31 7.52
N ARG A 167 -20.24 2.80 6.47
CA ARG A 167 -21.40 1.90 6.60
C ARG A 167 -21.12 0.63 7.41
N VAL A 168 -19.86 0.20 7.48
CA VAL A 168 -19.44 -1.01 8.21
C VAL A 168 -18.82 -0.66 9.56
N LEU A 169 -18.03 0.41 9.62
CA LEU A 169 -17.22 0.80 10.77
C LEU A 169 -18.01 1.62 11.80
N ASP A 170 -18.91 2.51 11.37
CA ASP A 170 -19.69 3.36 12.28
C ASP A 170 -20.59 2.54 13.22
N PRO A 171 -21.34 1.51 12.74
CA PRO A 171 -22.09 0.62 13.64
C PRO A 171 -21.21 -0.17 14.63
N ALA A 172 -19.92 -0.32 14.33
CA ALA A 172 -18.95 -0.97 15.20
C ALA A 172 -18.22 0.03 16.13
N GLY A 173 -18.59 1.31 16.11
CA GLY A 173 -18.01 2.35 16.95
C GLY A 173 -16.66 2.88 16.46
N PHE A 174 -16.40 2.79 15.15
CA PHE A 174 -15.18 3.30 14.51
C PHE A 174 -15.52 4.35 13.46
N SER A 175 -14.63 5.33 13.30
CA SER A 175 -14.82 6.48 12.43
C SER A 175 -13.82 6.51 11.28
N VAL A 176 -14.20 7.17 10.17
CA VAL A 176 -13.38 7.27 8.96
C VAL A 176 -13.06 8.72 8.66
N ASP A 177 -11.83 9.03 8.27
CA ASP A 177 -11.41 10.32 7.72
C ASP A 177 -11.09 10.19 6.22
N ASN A 178 -11.78 10.97 5.39
CA ASN A 178 -11.51 11.02 3.94
C ASN A 178 -10.69 12.23 3.51
N ARG A 179 -10.25 13.06 4.47
CA ARG A 179 -9.31 14.17 4.27
C ARG A 179 -8.15 14.10 5.27
N PRO A 180 -7.50 12.94 5.41
CA PRO A 180 -6.47 12.77 6.42
C PRO A 180 -5.23 13.59 6.11
N ARG A 181 -4.41 13.78 7.14
CA ARG A 181 -3.05 14.33 6.99
C ARG A 181 -2.15 13.40 6.17
N LEU A 182 -2.21 12.10 6.46
CA LEU A 182 -1.46 11.07 5.75
C LEU A 182 -2.24 10.66 4.51
N GLN A 183 -1.88 11.26 3.37
CA GLN A 183 -2.61 11.04 2.11
C GLN A 183 -1.98 9.97 1.23
N GLY A 184 -0.88 9.34 1.63
CA GLY A 184 -0.15 8.40 0.79
C GLY A 184 0.46 9.03 -0.46
N ALA A 185 1.11 10.19 -0.29
CA ALA A 185 2.00 10.76 -1.29
C ALA A 185 2.99 11.75 -0.66
N TRP A 186 4.23 11.72 -1.15
CA TRP A 186 5.22 12.76 -0.91
C TRP A 186 5.05 13.88 -1.95
N ARG A 187 4.87 15.12 -1.49
CA ARG A 187 4.64 16.27 -2.40
C ARG A 187 5.85 17.19 -2.57
N SER A 188 6.71 17.28 -1.55
CA SER A 188 7.78 18.28 -1.47
C SER A 188 9.18 17.70 -1.46
N VAL A 189 9.31 16.38 -1.60
CA VAL A 189 10.58 15.66 -1.57
C VAL A 189 10.68 14.71 -2.75
N LEU A 190 11.90 14.43 -3.21
CA LEU A 190 12.17 13.52 -4.33
C LEU A 190 12.06 12.03 -3.94
N ARG A 191 11.02 11.70 -3.15
CA ARG A 191 10.69 10.33 -2.74
C ARG A 191 9.30 9.97 -3.22
N CYS A 192 9.00 8.69 -3.27
CA CYS A 192 7.70 8.18 -3.64
C CYS A 192 7.19 7.14 -2.64
N THR A 193 5.88 7.16 -2.43
CA THR A 193 5.16 6.10 -1.73
C THR A 193 4.93 4.90 -2.64
N LEU A 194 4.58 3.76 -2.05
CA LEU A 194 4.16 2.57 -2.80
C LEU A 194 2.88 2.87 -3.62
N THR A 195 1.97 3.67 -3.08
CA THR A 195 0.79 4.17 -3.81
C THR A 195 1.16 5.10 -4.98
N GLN A 196 2.15 5.99 -4.84
CA GLN A 196 2.66 6.80 -5.96
C GLN A 196 3.31 5.93 -7.05
N SER A 197 4.00 4.86 -6.67
CA SER A 197 4.53 3.87 -7.63
C SER A 197 3.40 3.10 -8.31
N SER A 198 2.39 2.69 -7.55
CA SER A 198 1.23 1.95 -8.03
C SER A 198 0.38 2.74 -9.03
N VAL A 199 0.05 4.00 -8.76
CA VAL A 199 -0.76 4.81 -9.69
C VAL A 199 -0.06 4.99 -11.05
N ARG A 200 1.27 5.12 -11.06
CA ARG A 200 2.08 5.21 -12.30
C ARG A 200 2.07 3.93 -13.11
N LEU A 201 1.85 2.78 -12.47
CA LEU A 201 1.70 1.50 -13.14
C LEU A 201 0.27 1.29 -13.67
N GLY A 202 -0.70 2.18 -13.37
CA GLY A 202 -2.07 2.13 -13.88
C GLY A 202 -3.13 1.65 -12.88
N TYR A 203 -2.75 1.50 -11.61
CA TYR A 203 -3.72 1.21 -10.54
C TYR A 203 -4.56 2.44 -10.18
N THR A 204 -5.78 2.20 -9.71
CA THR A 204 -6.46 3.15 -8.82
C THR A 204 -6.10 2.77 -7.39
N CYS A 205 -5.43 3.66 -6.65
CA CYS A 205 -4.88 3.30 -5.34
C CYS A 205 -5.40 4.15 -4.18
N VAL A 206 -5.50 3.54 -3.00
CA VAL A 206 -5.82 4.19 -1.72
C VAL A 206 -4.83 3.70 -0.66
N GLN A 207 -4.29 4.62 0.13
CA GLN A 207 -3.59 4.29 1.37
C GLN A 207 -4.60 4.26 2.52
N LEU A 208 -4.63 3.18 3.29
CA LEU A 208 -5.47 3.03 4.47
C LEU A 208 -4.59 3.11 5.71
N GLU A 209 -4.73 4.16 6.52
CA GLU A 209 -4.06 4.21 7.84
C GLU A 209 -5.04 3.77 8.92
N LEU A 210 -4.75 2.66 9.58
CA LEU A 210 -5.63 2.06 10.57
C LEU A 210 -5.08 2.32 11.98
N GLY A 211 -5.88 2.97 12.83
CA GLY A 211 -5.61 3.10 14.26
C GLY A 211 -5.39 1.73 14.91
N TYR A 212 -4.57 1.68 15.96
CA TYR A 212 -4.22 0.43 16.64
C TYR A 212 -5.46 -0.28 17.22
N ARG A 213 -6.38 0.46 17.83
CA ARG A 213 -7.68 -0.07 18.28
C ARG A 213 -8.47 -0.73 17.16
N LEU A 214 -8.56 -0.09 16.00
CA LEU A 214 -9.27 -0.64 14.84
C LEU A 214 -8.57 -1.90 14.32
N ARG A 215 -7.24 -1.87 14.16
CA ARG A 215 -6.46 -3.04 13.73
C ARG A 215 -6.67 -4.23 14.66
N GLN A 216 -6.65 -4.00 15.97
CA GLN A 216 -6.90 -5.04 16.97
C GLN A 216 -8.33 -5.58 16.88
N ALA A 217 -9.33 -4.72 16.67
CA ALA A 217 -10.71 -5.15 16.51
C ALA A 217 -10.91 -6.00 15.25
N LEU A 218 -10.37 -5.57 14.11
CA LEU A 218 -10.40 -6.34 12.86
C LEU A 218 -9.61 -7.64 12.95
N GLY A 219 -8.50 -7.64 13.70
CA GLY A 219 -7.70 -8.83 13.99
C GLY A 219 -8.42 -9.89 14.82
N ARG A 220 -9.35 -9.47 15.70
CA ARG A 220 -10.09 -10.36 16.60
C ARG A 220 -11.49 -10.71 16.10
N ASP A 221 -12.14 -9.82 15.37
CA ASP A 221 -13.47 -10.01 14.80
C ASP A 221 -13.36 -10.27 13.29
N ARG A 222 -13.29 -11.56 12.95
CA ARG A 222 -13.24 -12.03 11.56
C ARG A 222 -14.46 -11.56 10.76
N ALA A 223 -15.64 -11.48 11.36
CA ALA A 223 -16.85 -11.07 10.65
C ALA A 223 -16.79 -9.58 10.29
N LEU A 224 -16.32 -8.72 11.21
CA LEU A 224 -16.09 -7.31 10.92
C LEU A 224 -15.02 -7.12 9.83
N CYS A 225 -13.90 -7.84 9.91
CA CYS A 225 -12.85 -7.81 8.88
C CYS A 225 -13.40 -8.20 7.49
N MET A 226 -14.19 -9.27 7.39
CA MET A 226 -14.82 -9.68 6.13
C MET A 226 -15.79 -8.63 5.58
N ARG A 227 -16.58 -7.97 6.45
CA ARG A 227 -17.47 -6.88 6.01
C ARG A 227 -16.69 -5.67 5.49
N VAL A 228 -15.58 -5.30 6.14
CA VAL A 228 -14.68 -4.25 5.67
C VAL A 228 -14.10 -4.59 4.31
N ALA A 229 -13.58 -5.81 4.15
CA ALA A 229 -13.04 -6.30 2.88
C ALA A 229 -14.08 -6.25 1.76
N ALA A 230 -15.31 -6.71 2.03
CA ALA A 230 -16.41 -6.67 1.08
C ALA A 230 -16.80 -5.23 0.70
N ALA A 231 -16.80 -4.30 1.66
CA ALA A 231 -17.08 -2.89 1.40
C ALA A 231 -16.02 -2.23 0.50
N LEU A 232 -14.74 -2.51 0.75
CA LEU A 232 -13.62 -2.05 -0.09
C LEU A 232 -13.71 -2.63 -1.52
N ALA A 233 -13.98 -3.93 -1.66
CA ALA A 233 -14.16 -4.54 -2.97
C ALA A 233 -15.39 -3.99 -3.71
N ALA A 234 -16.48 -3.71 -3.01
CA ALA A 234 -17.69 -3.14 -3.61
C ALA A 234 -17.50 -1.68 -4.08
N SER A 235 -16.61 -0.91 -3.46
CA SER A 235 -16.30 0.47 -3.90
C SER A 235 -15.34 0.52 -5.09
N ALA A 236 -14.52 -0.52 -5.29
CA ALA A 236 -13.49 -0.57 -6.32
C ALA A 236 -13.96 -0.21 -7.74
N PRO A 237 -15.10 -0.73 -8.27
CA PRO A 237 -15.55 -0.37 -9.62
C PRO A 237 -15.85 1.12 -9.79
N ALA A 238 -16.44 1.77 -8.76
CA ALA A 238 -16.76 3.19 -8.80
C ALA A 238 -15.48 4.05 -8.72
N CYS A 239 -14.52 3.65 -7.88
CA CYS A 239 -13.21 4.30 -7.80
C CYS A 239 -12.46 4.22 -9.14
N ILE A 240 -12.38 3.03 -9.75
CA ILE A 240 -11.73 2.83 -11.05
C ILE A 240 -12.43 3.66 -12.14
N ALA A 241 -13.77 3.69 -12.13
CA ALA A 241 -14.53 4.49 -13.08
C ALA A 241 -14.27 6.00 -12.93
N ALA A 242 -14.06 6.49 -11.71
CA ALA A 242 -13.71 7.89 -11.45
C ALA A 242 -12.35 8.25 -12.07
N CYS A 243 -11.32 7.42 -11.85
CA CYS A 243 -9.99 7.67 -12.42
C CYS A 243 -9.96 7.58 -13.96
N ARG A 244 -10.80 6.73 -14.57
CA ARG A 244 -10.86 6.58 -16.05
C ARG A 244 -11.48 7.78 -16.78
N ARG A 245 -12.28 8.60 -16.09
CA ARG A 245 -12.91 9.78 -16.70
C ARG A 245 -11.92 10.92 -16.91
N VAL A 246 -10.85 10.94 -16.12
CA VAL A 246 -9.80 11.93 -16.25
C VAL A 246 -8.74 11.38 -17.18
N ARG A 247 -8.48 12.09 -18.28
CA ARG A 247 -7.33 11.77 -19.12
C ARG A 247 -6.09 12.04 -18.26
N PRO A 248 -5.19 11.07 -18.04
CA PRO A 248 -3.97 11.36 -17.32
C PRO A 248 -3.27 12.53 -18.02
N PRO A 249 -2.66 13.47 -17.27
CA PRO A 249 -1.84 14.50 -17.87
C PRO A 249 -0.82 13.81 -18.78
N GLU A 250 -0.60 14.35 -19.98
CA GLU A 250 0.45 13.83 -20.84
C GLU A 250 1.74 13.76 -20.02
N PRO A 251 2.47 12.63 -20.04
CA PRO A 251 3.70 12.52 -19.28
C PRO A 251 4.57 13.71 -19.65
N PRO A 252 5.15 14.43 -18.67
CA PRO A 252 6.01 15.55 -18.97
C PRO A 252 7.05 15.05 -19.96
N HIS A 253 7.09 15.66 -21.15
CA HIS A 253 8.12 15.38 -22.14
C HIS A 253 9.45 15.63 -21.45
N THR A 254 10.04 14.57 -20.93
CA THR A 254 11.38 14.61 -20.36
C THR A 254 12.24 14.52 -21.60
N PRO A 255 12.89 15.61 -22.06
CA PRO A 255 13.83 15.48 -23.16
C PRO A 255 14.83 14.42 -22.73
N LEU A 256 14.92 13.34 -23.52
CA LEU A 256 15.96 12.33 -23.33
C LEU A 256 17.29 13.08 -23.40
N ALA A 257 17.98 13.14 -22.25
CA ALA A 257 19.33 13.69 -22.13
C ALA A 257 20.36 12.67 -22.60
#